data_AF-A0A507FH63-F1
#
_entry.id   AF-A0A507FH63-F1
#
_cell.length_a   1.000
_cell.length_b   1.000
_cell.length_c   1.000
_cell.angle_alpha   90.00
_cell.angle_beta   90.00
_cell.angle_gamma   90.00
#
_symmetry.space_group_name_H-M   'P 1'
#
loop_
_entity.id
_entity.type
_entity.pdbx_description
1 polymer ?
#
loop_
_entity_poly.entity_id
_entity_poly.type
_entity_poly.pdbx_seq_one_letter_code
_entity_poly.pdbx_strand_id
1 'polypeptide(L)'
;MAQYARAAYLGLDALLVASVMVDRSLILKAIKGAESRTPEKRPENPAEGSTSKSKGDKKKKNGSPGETDDEKALKTEVLATTSTVKPHESIMISLYAGNLWIQILSALGILSLTALQMYDVAISRPHLFNAPITASQQRAAVLSILMSLLRLWAISTLGPLFTFTVHAPTKLVTTGPYEMLIHPSYTGILGWNLFKFSFLVDGTGPFVNIALRVWDALDLHNIAHSRLNILDVFTDGMDVMWFLSILGLGAGLMVLPIAIYRRMMFEEWQLEQTFGVGAFREYRAKRWRLIPFLL
;
A
#
# COMPACT_ATOMS: atom_id res chain seq x y z
N MET A 1 22.72 -22.41 10.87
CA MET A 1 21.39 -22.15 11.45
C MET A 1 20.91 -20.72 11.25
N ALA A 2 21.72 -19.69 11.54
CA ALA A 2 21.32 -18.29 11.40
C ALA A 2 20.81 -17.90 9.99
N GLN A 3 21.46 -18.39 8.93
CA GLN A 3 21.03 -18.16 7.54
C GLN A 3 19.58 -18.64 7.27
N TYR A 4 19.20 -19.80 7.79
CA TYR A 4 17.85 -20.35 7.58
C TYR A 4 16.80 -19.53 8.32
N ALA A 5 17.13 -19.01 9.50
CA ALA A 5 16.24 -18.09 10.22
C ALA A 5 16.05 -16.77 9.45
N ARG A 6 17.10 -16.23 8.82
CA ARG A 6 16.99 -15.06 7.92
C ARG A 6 16.12 -15.38 6.70
N ALA A 7 16.37 -16.51 6.03
CA ALA A 7 15.57 -16.94 4.87
C ALA A 7 14.09 -17.15 5.24
N ALA A 8 13.80 -17.77 6.39
CA ALA A 8 12.45 -17.97 6.88
C ALA A 8 11.74 -16.64 7.17
N TYR A 9 12.42 -15.68 7.80
CA TYR A 9 11.90 -14.33 8.01
C TYR A 9 11.59 -13.63 6.68
N LEU A 10 12.52 -13.65 5.72
CA LEU A 10 12.33 -13.04 4.41
C LEU A 10 11.09 -13.60 3.71
N GLY A 11 10.95 -14.94 3.68
CA GLY A 11 9.81 -15.61 3.08
C GLY A 11 8.48 -15.25 3.76
N LEU A 12 8.43 -15.30 5.09
CA LEU A 12 7.22 -14.93 5.85
C LEU A 12 6.83 -13.48 5.62
N ASP A 13 7.79 -12.56 5.69
CA ASP A 13 7.57 -11.13 5.47
C ASP A 13 7.03 -10.86 4.06
N ALA A 14 7.59 -11.48 3.02
CA ALA A 14 7.11 -11.31 1.65
C ALA A 14 5.70 -11.87 1.43
N LEU A 15 5.35 -13.01 2.05
CA LEU A 15 3.99 -13.54 1.99
C LEU A 15 2.98 -12.58 2.63
N LEU A 16 3.32 -12.01 3.80
CA LEU A 16 2.48 -11.03 4.48
C LEU A 16 2.30 -9.77 3.62
N VAL A 17 3.38 -9.24 3.04
CA VAL A 17 3.34 -8.05 2.18
C VAL A 17 2.54 -8.31 0.90
N ALA A 18 2.79 -9.42 0.22
CA ALA A 18 2.05 -9.78 -0.98
C ALA A 18 0.54 -9.91 -0.70
N SER A 19 0.18 -10.45 0.48
CA SER A 19 -1.23 -10.61 0.87
C SER A 19 -1.99 -9.31 1.08
N VAL A 20 -1.29 -8.18 1.32
CA VAL A 20 -1.89 -6.85 1.51
C VAL A 20 -1.79 -5.95 0.28
N MET A 21 -1.17 -6.41 -0.81
CA MET A 21 -1.01 -5.64 -2.04
C MET A 21 -2.16 -5.84 -3.04
N VAL A 22 -2.91 -6.92 -2.91
CA VAL A 22 -3.96 -7.26 -3.86
C VAL A 22 -5.34 -6.98 -3.26
N ASP A 23 -6.12 -6.17 -3.97
CA ASP A 23 -7.50 -5.89 -3.61
C ASP A 23 -8.39 -7.12 -3.82
N ARG A 24 -8.82 -7.71 -2.70
CA ARG A 24 -9.72 -8.87 -2.69
C ARG A 24 -11.04 -8.57 -3.38
N SER A 25 -11.52 -7.32 -3.33
CA SER A 25 -12.78 -6.94 -3.99
C SER A 25 -12.67 -6.99 -5.51
N LEU A 26 -11.51 -6.63 -6.06
CA LEU A 26 -11.24 -6.70 -7.49
C LEU A 26 -11.09 -8.15 -7.95
N ILE A 27 -10.44 -9.01 -7.15
CA ILE A 27 -10.38 -10.45 -7.42
C ILE A 27 -11.79 -11.04 -7.49
N LEU A 28 -12.64 -10.76 -6.49
CA LEU A 28 -14.01 -11.26 -6.46
C LEU A 28 -14.85 -10.75 -7.64
N LYS A 29 -14.69 -9.48 -8.02
CA LYS A 29 -15.34 -8.92 -9.22
C LYS A 29 -14.87 -9.62 -10.50
N ALA A 30 -13.56 -9.88 -10.63
CA ALA A 30 -13.01 -10.57 -11.80
C ALA A 30 -13.52 -12.02 -11.90
N ILE A 31 -13.59 -12.73 -10.77
CA ILE A 31 -14.15 -14.10 -10.72
C ILE A 31 -15.63 -14.10 -11.11
N LYS A 32 -16.45 -13.24 -10.49
CA LYS A 32 -17.89 -13.14 -10.82
C LYS A 32 -18.14 -12.71 -12.27
N GLY A 33 -17.33 -11.80 -12.80
CA GLY A 33 -17.41 -11.37 -14.20
C GLY A 33 -17.01 -12.46 -15.20
N ALA A 34 -16.14 -13.40 -14.80
CA ALA A 34 -15.80 -14.58 -15.61
C ALA A 34 -16.96 -15.59 -15.62
N GLU A 35 -17.64 -15.79 -14.48
CA GLU A 35 -18.82 -16.66 -14.38
C GLU A 35 -19.98 -16.15 -15.26
N SER A 36 -20.25 -14.83 -15.27
CA SER A 36 -21.32 -14.25 -16.10
C SER A 36 -21.04 -14.26 -17.61
N ARG A 37 -19.81 -14.59 -18.03
CA ARG A 37 -19.43 -14.76 -19.45
C ARG A 37 -19.55 -16.21 -19.94
N THR A 38 -20.23 -17.09 -19.18
CA THR A 38 -20.66 -18.37 -19.75
C THR A 38 -21.44 -18.08 -21.03
N PRO A 39 -21.17 -18.80 -22.14
CA PRO A 39 -21.70 -18.43 -23.43
C PRO A 39 -23.22 -18.51 -23.37
N GLU A 40 -23.86 -17.34 -23.38
CA GLU A 40 -25.27 -17.21 -23.71
C GLU A 40 -25.45 -17.94 -25.03
N LYS A 41 -26.23 -19.04 -25.00
CA LYS A 41 -26.57 -19.83 -26.18
C LYS A 41 -26.97 -18.84 -27.26
N ARG A 42 -26.18 -18.84 -28.35
CA ARG A 42 -26.35 -18.03 -29.55
C ARG A 42 -27.86 -17.87 -29.84
N PRO A 43 -28.45 -16.68 -29.70
CA PRO A 43 -29.85 -16.50 -30.01
C PRO A 43 -30.05 -16.79 -31.50
N GLU A 44 -30.90 -17.76 -31.79
CA GLU A 44 -31.48 -17.91 -33.11
C GLU A 44 -32.21 -16.63 -33.45
N ASN A 45 -31.84 -16.09 -34.61
CA ASN A 45 -32.18 -14.78 -35.14
C ASN A 45 -33.68 -14.62 -35.39
N PRO A 46 -34.37 -13.62 -34.81
CA PRO A 46 -35.61 -13.12 -35.37
C PRO A 46 -35.44 -11.65 -35.77
N ALA A 47 -35.55 -11.47 -37.09
CA ALA A 47 -36.01 -10.32 -37.86
C ALA A 47 -36.19 -8.95 -37.16
N GLU A 48 -35.60 -7.97 -37.85
CA GLU A 48 -35.74 -6.52 -37.76
C GLU A 48 -37.18 -6.01 -37.56
N GLY A 49 -37.32 -5.00 -36.70
CA GLY A 49 -38.59 -4.31 -36.45
C GLY A 49 -38.43 -2.95 -35.77
N SER A 50 -37.97 -1.96 -36.55
CA SER A 50 -38.37 -0.54 -36.64
C SER A 50 -38.87 0.29 -35.41
N THR A 51 -38.48 1.59 -35.43
CA THR A 51 -39.17 2.82 -34.89
C THR A 51 -39.21 3.03 -33.36
N SER A 52 -39.25 4.23 -32.74
CA SER A 52 -39.30 5.66 -33.10
C SER A 52 -39.22 6.50 -31.80
N LYS A 53 -38.63 7.72 -31.88
CA LYS A 53 -38.84 9.00 -31.11
C LYS A 53 -39.43 9.06 -29.68
N SER A 54 -38.85 9.96 -28.85
CA SER A 54 -39.48 11.13 -28.15
C SER A 54 -38.72 11.44 -26.85
N LYS A 55 -38.04 12.59 -26.61
CA LYS A 55 -38.45 13.99 -26.31
C LYS A 55 -39.24 14.18 -24.99
N GLY A 56 -38.70 15.05 -24.11
CA GLY A 56 -39.32 15.65 -22.89
C GLY A 56 -39.12 14.80 -21.62
N ASP A 57 -38.93 15.33 -20.40
CA ASP A 57 -39.52 16.55 -19.86
C ASP A 57 -38.80 17.07 -18.60
N LYS A 58 -38.98 18.37 -18.33
CA LYS A 58 -38.49 19.12 -17.15
C LYS A 58 -39.19 18.68 -15.87
N LYS A 59 -38.50 18.63 -14.70
CA LYS A 59 -39.18 18.66 -13.40
C LYS A 59 -38.54 19.59 -12.36
N LYS A 60 -39.41 20.53 -11.96
CA LYS A 60 -39.40 21.59 -10.94
C LYS A 60 -38.60 21.34 -9.64
N LYS A 61 -37.90 22.42 -9.23
CA LYS A 61 -37.46 22.76 -7.87
C LYS A 61 -38.66 22.88 -6.92
N ASN A 62 -38.57 22.29 -5.74
CA ASN A 62 -39.35 22.66 -4.55
C ASN A 62 -38.40 23.35 -3.55
N GLY A 63 -38.70 24.61 -3.23
CA GLY A 63 -38.05 25.35 -2.14
C GLY A 63 -38.86 25.21 -0.85
N SER A 64 -38.18 24.95 0.26
CA SER A 64 -38.76 24.99 1.61
C SER A 64 -38.37 26.30 2.29
N PRO A 65 -39.29 26.99 2.99
CA PRO A 65 -39.03 28.27 3.64
C PRO A 65 -38.65 28.09 5.12
N GLY A 66 -37.70 28.89 5.59
CA GLY A 66 -37.45 29.05 7.03
C GLY A 66 -35.98 28.99 7.41
N GLU A 67 -35.15 29.89 6.87
CA GLU A 67 -33.83 30.17 7.44
C GLU A 67 -33.63 31.67 7.30
N THR A 68 -33.55 32.37 8.44
CA THR A 68 -33.42 33.83 8.54
C THR A 68 -32.11 34.29 7.92
N ASP A 69 -32.15 35.42 7.21
CA ASP A 69 -31.06 35.90 6.35
C ASP A 69 -29.72 36.11 7.09
N ASP A 70 -29.77 36.39 8.40
CA ASP A 70 -28.58 36.52 9.24
C ASP A 70 -27.92 35.18 9.61
N GLU A 71 -28.71 34.10 9.75
CA GLU A 71 -28.18 32.75 10.00
C GLU A 71 -27.57 32.14 8.73
N LYS A 72 -28.16 32.47 7.57
CA LYS A 72 -27.56 32.18 6.27
C LYS A 72 -26.29 32.96 6.05
N ALA A 73 -26.23 34.25 6.35
CA ALA A 73 -25.02 35.05 6.18
C ALA A 73 -23.87 34.52 7.05
N LEU A 74 -24.14 34.20 8.32
CA LEU A 74 -23.14 33.68 9.25
C LEU A 74 -22.67 32.26 8.88
N LYS A 75 -23.60 31.35 8.48
CA LYS A 75 -23.21 30.02 7.95
C LYS A 75 -22.48 30.13 6.63
N THR A 76 -22.86 31.07 5.76
CA THR A 76 -22.20 31.27 4.46
C THR A 76 -20.80 31.85 4.63
N GLU A 77 -20.58 32.75 5.58
CA GLU A 77 -19.27 33.36 5.85
C GLU A 77 -18.32 32.40 6.60
N VAL A 78 -18.85 31.57 7.51
CA VAL A 78 -18.09 30.51 8.20
C VAL A 78 -17.84 29.29 7.27
N LEU A 79 -18.74 28.96 6.34
CA LEU A 79 -18.45 27.97 5.28
C LEU A 79 -17.47 28.51 4.23
N ALA A 80 -17.57 29.80 3.85
CA ALA A 80 -16.76 30.39 2.79
C ALA A 80 -15.30 30.61 3.18
N THR A 81 -14.99 30.71 4.48
CA THR A 81 -13.61 30.86 4.98
C THR A 81 -12.88 29.53 5.15
N THR A 82 -13.55 28.39 5.01
CA THR A 82 -12.88 27.08 4.90
C THR A 82 -12.64 26.80 3.43
N SER A 83 -11.47 27.15 2.90
CA SER A 83 -11.14 26.98 1.48
C SER A 83 -11.43 25.53 1.02
N THR A 84 -12.50 25.37 0.25
CA THR A 84 -13.03 24.08 -0.25
C THR A 84 -12.23 23.56 -1.44
N VAL A 85 -10.91 23.75 -1.45
CA VAL A 85 -10.07 23.21 -2.53
C VAL A 85 -9.97 21.70 -2.30
N LYS A 86 -10.75 20.93 -3.07
CA LYS A 86 -10.70 19.47 -3.07
C LYS A 86 -9.23 19.04 -3.27
N PRO A 87 -8.62 18.34 -2.32
CA PRO A 87 -7.25 17.85 -2.50
C PRO A 87 -7.21 16.91 -3.71
N HIS A 88 -6.23 17.12 -4.60
CA HIS A 88 -6.06 16.24 -5.76
C HIS A 88 -5.57 14.86 -5.32
N GLU A 89 -6.28 13.81 -5.72
CA GLU A 89 -5.82 12.43 -5.58
C GLU A 89 -4.56 12.22 -6.41
N SER A 90 -3.57 11.50 -5.85
CA SER A 90 -2.33 11.20 -6.58
C SER A 90 -2.64 10.27 -7.77
N ILE A 91 -2.27 10.69 -8.98
CA ILE A 91 -2.44 9.91 -10.22
C ILE A 91 -1.84 8.50 -10.09
N MET A 92 -0.71 8.36 -9.36
CA MET A 92 -0.07 7.07 -9.14
C MET A 92 -0.94 6.11 -8.33
N ILE A 93 -1.67 6.64 -7.35
CA ILE A 93 -2.54 5.85 -6.48
C ILE A 93 -3.76 5.38 -7.27
N SER A 94 -4.37 6.26 -8.08
CA SER A 94 -5.53 5.89 -8.88
C SER A 94 -5.18 4.85 -9.95
N LEU A 95 -4.00 4.96 -10.57
CA LEU A 95 -3.48 3.96 -11.51
C LEU A 95 -3.28 2.58 -10.86
N TYR A 96 -2.66 2.54 -9.68
CA TYR A 96 -2.42 1.29 -8.96
C TYR A 96 -3.72 0.67 -8.43
N ALA A 97 -4.58 1.49 -7.82
CA ALA A 97 -5.82 1.03 -7.20
C ALA A 97 -6.83 0.51 -8.24
N GLY A 98 -6.88 1.08 -9.43
CA GLY A 98 -7.81 0.68 -10.49
C GLY A 98 -7.38 -0.54 -11.29
N ASN A 99 -6.15 -1.05 -11.11
CA ASN A 99 -5.58 -2.07 -11.99
C ASN A 99 -5.12 -3.33 -11.23
N LEU A 100 -5.99 -4.34 -11.22
CA LEU A 100 -5.72 -5.63 -10.58
C LEU A 100 -4.46 -6.32 -11.11
N TRP A 101 -4.17 -6.20 -12.41
CA TRP A 101 -2.98 -6.83 -13.01
C TRP A 101 -1.70 -6.20 -12.49
N ILE A 102 -1.66 -4.88 -12.34
CA ILE A 102 -0.50 -4.20 -11.75
C ILE A 102 -0.29 -4.68 -10.31
N GLN A 103 -1.36 -4.85 -9.53
CA GLN A 103 -1.27 -5.36 -8.16
C GLN A 103 -0.73 -6.81 -8.11
N ILE A 104 -1.25 -7.70 -8.94
CA ILE A 104 -0.80 -9.09 -9.04
C ILE A 104 0.66 -9.15 -9.49
N LEU A 105 1.04 -8.41 -10.53
CA LEU A 105 2.42 -8.36 -11.02
C LEU A 105 3.37 -7.80 -9.96
N SER A 106 2.95 -6.79 -9.20
CA SER A 106 3.74 -6.25 -8.09
C SER A 106 3.95 -7.29 -6.98
N ALA A 107 2.89 -8.01 -6.60
CA ALA A 107 2.96 -9.07 -5.60
C ALA A 107 3.87 -10.22 -6.06
N LEU A 108 3.73 -10.66 -7.31
CA LEU A 108 4.59 -11.69 -7.92
C LEU A 108 6.04 -11.23 -8.03
N GLY A 109 6.28 -9.96 -8.36
CA GLY A 109 7.61 -9.36 -8.39
C GLY A 109 8.29 -9.43 -7.02
N ILE A 110 7.59 -9.05 -5.95
CA ILE A 110 8.11 -9.12 -4.57
C ILE A 110 8.38 -10.56 -4.14
N LEU A 111 7.46 -11.49 -4.44
CA LEU A 111 7.65 -12.91 -4.12
C LEU A 111 8.85 -13.49 -4.88
N SER A 112 9.01 -13.15 -6.16
CA SER A 112 10.13 -13.62 -6.99
C SER A 112 11.46 -13.06 -6.49
N LEU A 113 11.52 -11.75 -6.23
CA LEU A 113 12.69 -11.09 -5.66
C LEU A 113 13.09 -11.72 -4.31
N THR A 114 12.11 -11.98 -3.45
CA THR A 114 12.36 -12.60 -2.15
C THR A 114 12.81 -14.05 -2.28
N ALA A 115 12.24 -14.82 -3.23
CA ALA A 115 12.69 -16.18 -3.49
C ALA A 115 14.16 -16.22 -3.92
N LEU A 116 14.60 -15.27 -4.76
CA LEU A 116 16.02 -15.11 -5.11
C LEU A 116 16.88 -14.76 -3.90
N GLN A 117 16.42 -13.83 -3.04
CA GLN A 117 17.11 -13.50 -1.79
C GLN A 117 17.23 -14.70 -0.84
N MET A 118 16.16 -15.49 -0.70
CA MET A 118 16.17 -16.71 0.11
C MET A 118 17.11 -17.75 -0.45
N TYR A 119 17.11 -17.95 -1.78
CA TYR A 119 18.05 -18.83 -2.47
C TYR A 119 19.50 -18.38 -2.21
N ASP A 120 19.76 -17.08 -2.24
CA ASP A 120 21.08 -16.53 -1.97
C ASP A 120 21.57 -16.86 -0.56
N VAL A 121 20.71 -16.58 0.42
CA VAL A 121 20.99 -16.73 1.85
C VAL A 121 21.16 -18.19 2.23
N ALA A 122 20.32 -19.07 1.69
CA ALA A 122 20.26 -20.47 2.10
C ALA A 122 21.18 -21.39 1.29
N ILE A 123 21.44 -21.08 0.01
CA ILE A 123 22.06 -22.02 -0.94
C ILE A 123 23.27 -21.40 -1.63
N SER A 124 23.12 -20.24 -2.29
CA SER A 124 24.18 -19.68 -3.14
C SER A 124 25.42 -19.25 -2.35
N ARG A 125 25.22 -18.45 -1.29
CA ARG A 125 26.31 -17.82 -0.54
C ARG A 125 26.11 -17.91 0.99
N PRO A 126 25.87 -19.11 1.54
CA PRO A 126 25.55 -19.32 2.95
C PRO A 126 26.60 -18.73 3.90
N HIS A 127 27.88 -18.80 3.52
CA HIS A 127 28.99 -18.28 4.30
C HIS A 127 28.88 -16.77 4.59
N LEU A 128 28.28 -15.96 3.70
CA LEU A 128 28.04 -14.53 3.94
C LEU A 128 26.96 -14.28 5.00
N PHE A 129 26.07 -15.25 5.22
CA PHE A 129 24.89 -15.12 6.09
C PHE A 129 24.94 -16.02 7.34
N ASN A 130 26.10 -16.64 7.60
CA ASN A 130 26.27 -17.55 8.72
C ASN A 130 26.48 -16.86 10.07
N ALA A 131 26.80 -15.55 10.07
CA ALA A 131 26.93 -14.77 11.29
C ALA A 131 25.66 -14.88 12.17
N PRO A 132 25.77 -14.96 13.50
CA PRO A 132 24.61 -14.97 14.39
C PRO A 132 23.65 -13.81 14.13
N ILE A 133 22.35 -14.02 14.36
CA ILE A 133 21.37 -12.94 14.24
C ILE A 133 21.52 -12.04 15.47
N THR A 134 21.75 -10.74 15.24
CA THR A 134 21.87 -9.74 16.29
C THR A 134 20.53 -9.47 16.98
N ALA A 135 20.59 -8.96 18.22
CA ALA A 135 19.38 -8.57 18.95
C ALA A 135 18.60 -7.46 18.22
N SER A 136 19.28 -6.55 17.53
CA SER A 136 18.67 -5.54 16.66
C SER A 136 17.93 -6.18 15.49
N GLN A 137 18.54 -7.12 14.77
CA GLN A 137 17.88 -7.86 13.68
C GLN A 137 16.65 -8.64 14.18
N GLN A 138 16.73 -9.30 15.33
CA GLN A 138 15.58 -10.01 15.90
C GLN A 138 14.42 -9.06 16.20
N ARG A 139 14.70 -7.91 16.86
CA ARG A 139 13.67 -6.91 17.16
C ARG A 139 13.06 -6.34 15.88
N ALA A 140 13.89 -5.98 14.90
CA ALA A 140 13.44 -5.45 13.62
C ALA A 140 12.54 -6.46 12.87
N ALA A 141 12.93 -7.74 12.85
CA ALA A 141 12.14 -8.79 12.22
C ALA A 141 10.77 -8.98 12.90
N VAL A 142 10.75 -9.05 14.23
CA VAL A 142 9.50 -9.18 15.00
C VAL A 142 8.61 -7.96 14.77
N LEU A 143 9.17 -6.75 14.84
CA LEU A 143 8.40 -5.52 14.65
C LEU A 143 7.87 -5.38 13.21
N SER A 144 8.63 -5.77 12.18
CA SER A 144 8.09 -5.72 10.80
C SER A 144 6.92 -6.67 10.62
N ILE A 145 6.99 -7.88 11.19
CA ILE A 145 5.88 -8.85 11.16
C ILE A 145 4.66 -8.28 11.89
N LEU A 146 4.84 -7.73 13.10
CA LEU A 146 3.74 -7.13 13.87
C LEU A 146 3.08 -5.97 13.12
N MET A 147 3.85 -5.14 12.42
CA MET A 147 3.32 -4.03 11.63
C MET A 147 2.54 -4.52 10.40
N SER A 148 3.01 -5.58 9.73
CA SER A 148 2.26 -6.26 8.66
C SER A 148 0.97 -6.90 9.17
N LEU A 149 1.00 -7.51 10.36
CA LEU A 149 -0.19 -8.09 10.99
C LEU A 149 -1.20 -7.01 11.42
N LEU A 150 -0.74 -5.87 11.95
CA LEU A 150 -1.61 -4.72 12.23
C LEU A 150 -2.31 -4.22 10.95
N ARG A 151 -1.57 -4.17 9.83
CA ARG A 151 -2.15 -3.82 8.53
C ARG A 151 -3.20 -4.82 8.09
N LEU A 152 -2.94 -6.12 8.22
CA LEU A 152 -3.91 -7.17 7.91
C LEU A 152 -5.15 -7.09 8.81
N TRP A 153 -4.98 -6.82 10.10
CA TRP A 153 -6.08 -6.65 11.04
C TRP A 153 -6.96 -5.45 10.69
N ALA A 154 -6.35 -4.33 10.28
CA ALA A 154 -7.07 -3.15 9.81
C ALA A 154 -7.90 -3.44 8.54
N ILE A 155 -7.28 -4.07 7.54
CA ILE A 155 -7.96 -4.47 6.29
C ILE A 155 -9.10 -5.45 6.59
N SER A 156 -8.86 -6.43 7.47
CA SER A 156 -9.88 -7.40 7.88
C SER A 156 -11.04 -6.77 8.62
N THR A 157 -10.80 -5.72 9.41
CA THR A 157 -11.84 -5.02 10.18
C THR A 157 -12.71 -4.14 9.27
N LEU A 158 -12.11 -3.49 8.27
CA LEU A 158 -12.85 -2.72 7.26
C LEU A 158 -13.64 -3.63 6.30
N GLY A 159 -13.09 -4.82 5.98
CA GLY A 159 -13.73 -5.78 5.11
C GLY A 159 -14.10 -5.16 3.75
N PRO A 160 -15.37 -5.19 3.31
CA PRO A 160 -15.81 -4.59 2.05
C PRO A 160 -15.64 -3.06 1.96
N LEU A 161 -15.47 -2.37 3.08
CA LEU A 161 -15.24 -0.92 3.11
C LEU A 161 -13.78 -0.55 2.80
N PHE A 162 -12.86 -1.52 2.84
CA PHE A 162 -11.48 -1.27 2.45
C PHE A 162 -11.38 -1.07 0.94
N THR A 163 -10.78 0.03 0.55
CA THR A 163 -10.58 0.38 -0.86
C THR A 163 -9.23 1.06 -1.02
N PHE A 164 -8.52 0.71 -2.10
CA PHE A 164 -7.28 1.40 -2.46
C PHE A 164 -7.54 2.77 -3.09
N THR A 165 -8.74 3.01 -3.64
CA THR A 165 -9.21 4.33 -4.07
C THR A 165 -9.96 5.03 -2.95
N VAL A 166 -9.87 6.36 -2.89
CA VAL A 166 -10.49 7.13 -1.81
C VAL A 166 -11.95 7.44 -2.18
N HIS A 167 -12.87 6.64 -1.63
CA HIS A 167 -14.31 6.78 -1.81
C HIS A 167 -14.99 7.27 -0.53
N ALA A 168 -16.07 8.05 -0.70
CA ALA A 168 -16.92 8.48 0.41
C ALA A 168 -17.43 7.24 1.16
N PRO A 169 -17.03 7.04 2.42
CA PRO A 169 -17.34 5.82 3.15
C PRO A 169 -18.82 5.81 3.55
N THR A 170 -19.47 4.67 3.40
CA THR A 170 -20.90 4.52 3.75
C THR A 170 -21.13 4.39 5.25
N LYS A 171 -20.12 3.95 6.01
CA LYS A 171 -20.19 3.75 7.46
C LYS A 171 -18.85 4.08 8.13
N LEU A 172 -18.90 4.74 9.28
CA LEU A 172 -17.73 4.94 10.14
C LEU A 172 -17.47 3.67 10.96
N VAL A 173 -16.28 3.10 10.83
CA VAL A 173 -15.83 1.92 11.58
C VAL A 173 -15.04 2.39 12.79
N THR A 174 -15.48 2.01 13.98
CA THR A 174 -14.92 2.47 15.25
C THR A 174 -14.43 1.34 16.15
N THR A 175 -14.42 0.11 15.63
CA THR A 175 -14.10 -1.12 16.36
C THR A 175 -12.73 -1.70 15.97
N GLY A 176 -12.17 -2.56 16.81
CA GLY A 176 -10.90 -3.25 16.53
C GLY A 176 -9.71 -2.28 16.54
N PRO A 177 -8.80 -2.29 15.54
CA PRO A 177 -7.64 -1.40 15.55
C PRO A 177 -8.05 0.08 15.41
N TYR A 178 -9.27 0.33 14.92
CA TYR A 178 -9.86 1.66 14.81
C TYR A 178 -10.37 2.23 16.14
N GLU A 179 -10.35 1.46 17.23
CA GLU A 179 -10.63 1.99 18.57
C GLU A 179 -9.48 2.85 19.08
N MET A 180 -8.25 2.52 18.68
CA MET A 180 -7.02 3.17 19.16
C MET A 180 -6.46 4.16 18.14
N LEU A 181 -6.51 3.79 16.85
CA LEU A 181 -5.87 4.52 15.76
C LEU A 181 -6.89 4.94 14.72
N ILE A 182 -6.73 6.13 14.14
CA ILE A 182 -7.55 6.57 13.01
C ILE A 182 -7.13 5.81 11.74
N HIS A 183 -5.82 5.64 11.53
CA HIS A 183 -5.27 5.02 10.34
C HIS A 183 -4.32 3.83 10.63
N PRO A 184 -4.79 2.75 11.27
CA PRO A 184 -3.94 1.61 11.65
C PRO A 184 -3.24 0.93 10.46
N SER A 185 -3.86 0.92 9.28
CA SER A 185 -3.28 0.35 8.06
C SER A 185 -2.04 1.13 7.59
N TYR A 186 -2.03 2.46 7.77
CA TYR A 186 -0.89 3.31 7.43
C TYR A 186 0.25 3.16 8.43
N THR A 187 -0.08 3.05 9.72
CA THR A 187 0.88 2.69 10.74
C THR A 187 1.58 1.37 10.41
N GLY A 188 0.81 0.36 9.99
CA GLY A 188 1.37 -0.93 9.59
C GLY A 188 2.33 -0.85 8.40
N ILE A 189 2.00 -0.13 7.32
CA ILE A 189 2.92 -0.06 6.16
C ILE A 189 4.17 0.78 6.43
N LEU A 190 4.04 1.89 7.16
CA LEU A 190 5.18 2.75 7.52
C LEU A 190 6.13 2.01 8.48
N GLY A 191 5.57 1.40 9.53
CA GLY A 191 6.33 0.62 10.49
C GLY A 191 7.00 -0.58 9.83
N TRP A 192 6.28 -1.32 8.98
CA TRP A 192 6.86 -2.43 8.22
C TRP A 192 8.08 -1.98 7.40
N ASN A 193 7.95 -0.90 6.64
CA ASN A 193 9.04 -0.41 5.78
C ASN A 193 10.27 0.00 6.60
N LEU A 194 10.07 0.69 7.72
CA LEU A 194 11.13 1.10 8.65
C LEU A 194 11.85 -0.10 9.27
N PHE A 195 11.12 -1.04 9.83
CA PHE A 195 11.74 -2.18 10.50
C PHE A 195 12.36 -3.16 9.51
N LYS A 196 11.78 -3.33 8.31
CA LYS A 196 12.40 -4.11 7.23
C LYS A 196 13.71 -3.49 6.76
N PHE A 197 13.75 -2.16 6.59
CA PHE A 197 14.99 -1.44 6.27
C PHE A 197 16.04 -1.62 7.37
N SER A 198 15.65 -1.44 8.64
CA SER A 198 16.54 -1.64 9.79
C SER A 198 17.10 -3.07 9.87
N PHE A 199 16.30 -4.09 9.55
CA PHE A 199 16.76 -5.48 9.51
C PHE A 199 17.88 -5.68 8.48
N LEU A 200 17.74 -5.06 7.30
CA LEU A 200 18.71 -5.18 6.21
C LEU A 200 19.96 -4.30 6.41
N VAL A 201 19.87 -3.17 7.10
CA VAL A 201 21.02 -2.25 7.25
C VAL A 201 21.83 -2.49 8.55
N ASP A 202 21.43 -3.47 9.37
CA ASP A 202 22.16 -3.80 10.60
C ASP A 202 23.66 -4.04 10.34
N GLY A 203 24.53 -3.48 11.19
CA GLY A 203 25.98 -3.40 10.94
C GLY A 203 26.72 -4.73 10.88
N THR A 204 26.10 -5.82 11.33
CA THR A 204 26.61 -7.19 11.18
C THR A 204 26.04 -7.91 9.95
N GLY A 205 25.08 -7.30 9.28
CA GLY A 205 24.47 -7.81 8.08
C GLY A 205 25.45 -7.74 6.90
N PRO A 206 25.46 -8.75 6.02
CA PRO A 206 26.32 -8.74 4.83
C PRO A 206 25.94 -7.65 3.83
N PHE A 207 24.81 -6.98 4.05
CA PHE A 207 24.17 -6.00 3.19
C PHE A 207 24.97 -4.71 3.01
N VAL A 208 25.63 -4.22 4.06
CA VAL A 208 26.55 -3.07 3.94
C VAL A 208 27.77 -3.46 3.10
N ASN A 209 28.33 -4.65 3.35
CA ASN A 209 29.44 -5.16 2.56
C ASN A 209 29.04 -5.41 1.09
N ILE A 210 27.82 -5.86 0.85
CA ILE A 210 27.25 -5.98 -0.50
C ILE A 210 27.18 -4.61 -1.17
N ALA A 211 26.70 -3.57 -0.49
CA ALA A 211 26.63 -2.22 -1.04
C ALA A 211 28.03 -1.67 -1.39
N LEU A 212 29.02 -1.92 -0.54
CA LEU A 212 30.42 -1.54 -0.82
C LEU A 212 30.97 -2.30 -2.04
N ARG A 213 30.69 -3.60 -2.18
CA ARG A 213 31.11 -4.37 -3.37
C ARG A 213 30.46 -3.86 -4.66
N VAL A 214 29.18 -3.49 -4.62
CA VAL A 214 28.51 -2.87 -5.78
C VAL A 214 29.15 -1.52 -6.12
N TRP A 215 29.49 -0.72 -5.11
CA TRP A 215 30.19 0.54 -5.30
C TRP A 215 31.55 0.34 -5.98
N ASP A 216 32.33 -0.61 -5.49
CA ASP A 216 33.64 -0.97 -6.06
C ASP A 216 33.51 -1.53 -7.50
N ALA A 217 32.45 -2.30 -7.77
CA ALA A 217 32.17 -2.83 -9.11
C ALA A 217 31.69 -1.76 -10.11
N LEU A 218 30.99 -0.72 -9.63
CA LEU A 218 30.53 0.41 -10.44
C LEU A 218 31.64 1.42 -10.72
N ASP A 219 32.75 1.38 -9.99
CA ASP A 219 33.92 2.20 -10.30
C ASP A 219 34.50 1.73 -11.65
N LEU A 220 34.09 2.44 -12.71
CA LEU A 220 34.23 2.15 -14.15
C LEU A 220 35.66 1.81 -14.61
N HIS A 221 36.67 1.98 -13.75
CA HIS A 221 38.07 1.69 -14.03
C HIS A 221 38.40 0.19 -14.06
N ASN A 222 37.58 -0.70 -13.48
CA ASN A 222 37.85 -2.16 -13.43
C ASN A 222 37.05 -3.04 -14.41
N ILE A 223 35.97 -2.52 -15.01
CA ILE A 223 35.09 -3.28 -15.92
C ILE A 223 35.79 -3.65 -17.24
N ALA A 224 36.85 -2.91 -17.62
CA ALA A 224 37.60 -3.15 -18.85
C ALA A 224 38.44 -4.45 -18.86
N HIS A 225 38.60 -5.12 -17.71
CA HIS A 225 39.44 -6.33 -17.60
C HIS A 225 38.74 -7.56 -16.99
N SER A 226 37.50 -7.44 -16.54
CA SER A 226 36.73 -8.60 -16.04
C SER A 226 36.40 -9.55 -17.20
N ARG A 227 37.09 -10.70 -17.24
CA ARG A 227 36.68 -11.83 -18.09
C ARG A 227 35.23 -12.19 -17.75
N LEU A 228 34.36 -12.31 -18.75
CA LEU A 228 32.95 -12.67 -18.62
C LEU A 228 32.78 -14.12 -18.15
N ASN A 229 33.16 -14.44 -16.91
CA ASN A 229 32.80 -15.69 -16.28
C ASN A 229 31.34 -15.60 -15.82
N ILE A 230 30.53 -16.59 -16.18
CA ILE A 230 29.10 -16.61 -15.86
C ILE A 230 28.83 -16.60 -14.33
N LEU A 231 29.76 -17.14 -13.55
CA LEU A 231 29.66 -17.17 -12.08
C LEU A 231 29.86 -15.78 -11.47
N ASP A 232 30.81 -14.99 -11.99
CA ASP A 232 31.08 -13.62 -11.52
C ASP A 232 29.87 -12.71 -11.86
N VAL A 233 29.32 -12.84 -13.07
CA VAL A 233 28.09 -12.13 -13.48
C VAL A 233 26.92 -12.47 -12.56
N PHE A 234 26.78 -13.74 -12.15
CA PHE A 234 25.72 -14.16 -11.24
C PHE A 234 25.92 -13.56 -9.84
N THR A 235 27.14 -13.63 -9.27
CA THR A 235 27.40 -13.07 -7.94
C THR A 235 27.24 -11.56 -7.89
N ASP A 236 27.71 -10.85 -8.91
CA ASP A 236 27.55 -9.40 -9.04
C ASP A 236 26.08 -9.03 -9.18
N GLY A 237 25.33 -9.82 -9.96
CA GLY A 237 23.87 -9.67 -10.10
C GLY A 237 23.13 -9.78 -8.76
N MET A 238 23.52 -10.74 -7.92
CA MET A 238 22.94 -10.91 -6.58
C MET A 238 23.27 -9.74 -5.65
N ASP A 239 24.48 -9.20 -5.74
CA ASP A 239 24.90 -8.03 -4.96
C ASP A 239 24.12 -6.78 -5.37
N VAL A 240 23.97 -6.53 -6.68
CA VAL A 240 23.14 -5.45 -7.22
C VAL A 240 21.68 -5.60 -6.77
N MET A 241 21.13 -6.82 -6.79
CA MET A 241 19.75 -7.08 -6.35
C MET A 241 19.54 -6.69 -4.88
N TRP A 242 20.45 -7.08 -3.99
CA TRP A 242 20.40 -6.69 -2.57
C TRP A 242 20.54 -5.19 -2.38
N PHE A 243 21.48 -4.56 -3.09
CA PHE A 243 21.68 -3.12 -3.06
C PHE A 243 20.41 -2.36 -3.49
N LEU A 244 19.80 -2.75 -4.61
CA LEU A 244 18.55 -2.16 -5.10
C LEU A 244 17.39 -2.36 -4.11
N SER A 245 17.36 -3.48 -3.39
CA SER A 245 16.35 -3.74 -2.37
C SER A 245 16.47 -2.78 -1.17
N ILE A 246 17.71 -2.56 -0.69
CA ILE A 246 17.99 -1.61 0.39
C ILE A 246 17.68 -0.19 -0.06
N LEU A 247 18.12 0.18 -1.26
CA LEU A 247 17.87 1.49 -1.85
C LEU A 247 16.37 1.74 -2.03
N GLY A 248 15.61 0.75 -2.52
CA GLY A 248 14.17 0.84 -2.68
C GLY A 248 13.43 1.02 -1.35
N LEU A 249 13.84 0.29 -0.30
CA LEU A 249 13.28 0.46 1.04
C LEU A 249 13.64 1.82 1.65
N GLY A 250 14.88 2.28 1.46
CA GLY A 250 15.34 3.59 1.90
C GLY A 250 14.62 4.75 1.19
N ALA A 251 14.39 4.64 -0.12
CA ALA A 251 13.55 5.57 -0.86
C ALA A 251 12.10 5.53 -0.36
N GLY A 252 11.59 4.34 -0.03
CA GLY A 252 10.29 4.14 0.60
C GLY A 252 10.14 4.91 1.92
N LEU A 253 11.17 4.94 2.76
CA LEU A 253 11.18 5.69 4.01
C LEU A 253 11.00 7.20 3.82
N MET A 254 11.39 7.73 2.66
CA MET A 254 11.25 9.15 2.34
C MET A 254 9.91 9.44 1.64
N VAL A 255 9.54 8.59 0.68
CA VAL A 255 8.37 8.83 -0.19
C VAL A 255 7.05 8.43 0.49
N LEU A 256 7.01 7.30 1.20
CA LEU A 256 5.78 6.77 1.78
C LEU A 256 5.17 7.69 2.84
N PRO A 257 5.92 8.27 3.81
CA PRO A 257 5.32 9.18 4.78
C PRO A 257 4.66 10.39 4.13
N ILE A 258 5.28 10.96 3.09
CA ILE A 258 4.74 12.12 2.36
C ILE A 258 3.46 11.72 1.61
N ALA A 259 3.49 10.59 0.89
CA ALA A 259 2.35 10.10 0.14
C ALA A 259 1.16 9.77 1.07
N ILE A 260 1.43 9.11 2.20
CA ILE A 260 0.43 8.75 3.20
C ILE A 260 -0.11 9.98 3.91
N TYR A 261 0.74 10.96 4.25
CA TYR A 261 0.28 12.22 4.84
C TYR A 261 -0.73 12.93 3.95
N ARG A 262 -0.42 13.08 2.66
CA ARG A 262 -1.34 13.69 1.69
C ARG A 262 -2.65 12.89 1.57
N ARG A 263 -2.56 11.57 1.60
CA ARG A 263 -3.71 10.67 1.51
C ARG A 263 -4.61 10.74 2.75
N MET A 264 -4.03 10.71 3.95
CA MET A 264 -4.77 10.83 5.22
C MET A 264 -5.58 12.13 5.26
N MET A 265 -4.98 13.25 4.85
CA MET A 265 -5.69 14.54 4.80
C MET A 265 -6.90 14.49 3.87
N PHE A 266 -6.79 13.80 2.72
CA PHE A 266 -7.90 13.65 1.79
C PHE A 266 -9.01 12.73 2.33
N GLU A 267 -8.64 11.60 2.94
CA GLU A 267 -9.59 10.66 3.54
C GLU A 267 -10.35 11.27 4.71
N GLU A 268 -9.63 12.00 5.58
CA GLU A 268 -10.24 12.71 6.70
C GLU A 268 -11.18 13.82 6.24
N TRP A 269 -10.80 14.57 5.19
CA TRP A 269 -11.70 15.55 4.59
C TRP A 269 -12.98 14.89 4.05
N GLN A 270 -12.90 13.75 3.36
CA GLN A 270 -14.08 13.02 2.89
C GLN A 270 -14.95 12.49 4.04
N LEU A 271 -14.32 12.03 5.12
CA LEU A 271 -15.02 11.57 6.33
C LEU A 271 -15.81 12.71 6.98
N GLU A 272 -15.21 13.91 7.06
CA GLU A 272 -15.87 15.12 7.58
C GLU A 272 -17.07 15.53 6.71
N GLN A 273 -16.94 15.46 5.37
CA GLN A 273 -18.05 15.76 4.46
C GLN A 273 -19.19 14.73 4.54
N THR A 274 -18.86 13.46 4.79
CA THR A 274 -19.85 12.37 4.77
C THR A 274 -20.62 12.22 6.09
N PHE A 275 -19.91 12.32 7.22
CA PHE A 275 -20.50 12.10 8.55
C PHE A 275 -20.73 13.40 9.34
N GLY A 276 -20.32 14.54 8.80
CA GLY A 276 -20.38 15.84 9.45
C GLY A 276 -19.14 16.12 10.31
N VAL A 277 -18.72 17.38 10.30
CA VAL A 277 -17.52 17.87 10.99
C VAL A 277 -17.55 17.55 12.50
N GLY A 278 -18.73 17.66 13.13
CA GLY A 278 -18.89 17.42 14.57
C GLY A 278 -18.65 15.95 14.97
N ALA A 279 -19.31 15.00 14.29
CA ALA A 279 -19.22 13.58 14.60
C ALA A 279 -17.81 13.03 14.35
N PHE A 280 -17.18 13.43 13.24
CA PHE A 280 -15.81 12.99 12.95
C PHE A 280 -14.78 13.63 13.88
N ARG A 281 -14.97 14.90 14.29
CA ARG A 281 -14.09 15.55 15.27
C ARG A 281 -14.16 14.86 16.63
N GLU A 282 -15.35 14.45 17.08
CA GLU A 282 -15.49 13.68 18.32
C GLU A 282 -14.81 12.30 18.21
N TYR A 283 -14.95 11.64 17.06
CA TYR A 283 -14.25 10.40 16.77
C TYR A 283 -12.72 10.56 16.82
N ARG A 284 -12.18 11.62 16.19
CA ARG A 284 -10.75 11.95 16.16
C ARG A 284 -10.20 12.30 17.54
N ALA A 285 -10.94 13.04 18.36
CA ALA A 285 -10.47 13.53 19.67
C ALA A 285 -10.08 12.42 20.65
N LYS A 286 -10.62 11.22 20.48
CA LYS A 286 -10.40 10.06 21.38
C LYS A 286 -9.27 9.14 20.88
N ARG A 287 -8.63 9.43 19.75
CA ARG A 287 -7.77 8.50 19.01
C ARG A 287 -6.51 9.15 18.49
N TRP A 288 -5.48 8.34 18.30
CA TRP A 288 -4.21 8.78 17.73
C TRP A 288 -4.26 8.64 16.21
N ARG A 289 -3.57 9.51 15.47
CA ARG A 289 -3.67 9.49 14.01
C ARG A 289 -2.92 8.30 13.40
N LEU A 290 -1.70 8.04 13.88
CA LEU A 290 -0.84 6.95 13.40
C LEU A 290 -0.23 6.12 14.54
N ILE A 291 0.63 6.69 15.37
CA ILE A 291 1.34 5.96 16.44
C ILE A 291 1.24 6.78 17.71
N PRO A 292 1.14 6.13 18.88
CA PRO A 292 1.36 6.80 20.15
C PRO A 292 2.63 7.67 20.12
N PHE A 293 2.46 8.97 20.32
CA PHE A 293 3.47 10.03 20.51
C PHE A 293 4.14 10.54 19.23
N LEU A 294 3.70 10.05 18.07
CA LEU A 294 4.10 10.53 16.74
C LEU A 294 2.84 11.01 16.00
N LEU A 295 2.55 12.31 16.18
CA LEU A 295 1.39 13.07 15.66
C LEU A 295 0.02 12.65 16.23
#